data_AF-E1Y9B5-F1
#
_entry.id   AF-E1Y9B5-F1
#
_cell.length_a   1.000
_cell.length_b   1.000
_cell.length_c   1.000
_cell.angle_alpha   90.00
_cell.angle_beta   90.00
_cell.angle_gamma   90.00
#
_symmetry.space_group_name_H-M   'P 1'
#
loop_
_entity.id
_entity.type
_entity.pdbx_description
1 polymer ?
#
loop_
_entity_poly.entity_id
_entity_poly.type
_entity_poly.pdbx_seq_one_letter_code
_entity_poly.pdbx_strand_id
1 'polypeptide(L)'
;MIDIDAVAKSDVITRWGMPESLHLPIAAKDKESISKYIGNIVAELSAPNTNNAFLVEVPEPTSINIKLAVWKLPESKVLHQALQVWVHVDYKGYRKAYIKAFPDEDISSLILDHIQNRKMVKVMGFNYTRIIPITRGANSSSGSLSEQWGIKYHSTPQMRKINSEKRSFIQYADLSSLVKMLNIKTGGGVMDAVNEAQKLLLEE
;
A
#
# COMPACT_ATOMS: atom_id res chain seq x y z
N MET A 1 6.47 -16.03 -13.04
CA MET A 1 7.40 -14.91 -12.81
C MET A 1 6.59 -13.64 -12.99
N ILE A 2 6.61 -12.75 -12.00
CA ILE A 2 5.87 -11.48 -12.04
C ILE A 2 6.70 -10.47 -12.83
N ASP A 3 6.06 -9.67 -13.68
CA ASP A 3 6.74 -8.63 -14.47
C ASP A 3 7.09 -7.42 -13.60
N ILE A 4 8.07 -6.64 -14.04
CA ILE A 4 8.42 -5.37 -13.39
C ILE A 4 7.76 -4.22 -14.16
N ASP A 5 6.97 -3.41 -13.45
CA ASP A 5 6.54 -2.11 -13.96
C ASP A 5 7.71 -1.13 -13.89
N ALA A 6 8.42 -0.97 -15.02
CA ALA A 6 9.62 -0.14 -15.10
C ALA A 6 9.36 1.33 -14.71
N VAL A 7 8.17 1.86 -14.97
CA VAL A 7 7.82 3.25 -14.61
C VAL A 7 7.63 3.35 -13.10
N ALA A 8 6.87 2.43 -12.51
CA ALA A 8 6.69 2.39 -11.06
C ALA A 8 8.02 2.15 -10.32
N LYS A 9 8.87 1.25 -10.84
CA LYS A 9 10.21 0.98 -10.28
C LYS A 9 11.11 2.21 -10.38
N SER A 10 11.12 2.91 -11.51
CA SER A 10 11.87 4.16 -11.65
C SER A 10 11.41 5.21 -10.65
N ASP A 11 10.10 5.38 -10.47
CA ASP A 11 9.54 6.34 -9.53
C ASP A 11 9.97 6.05 -8.09
N VAL A 12 9.88 4.79 -7.65
CA VAL A 12 10.20 4.44 -6.25
C VAL A 12 11.68 4.61 -5.92
N ILE A 13 12.57 4.41 -6.90
CA ILE A 13 14.01 4.63 -6.75
C ILE A 13 14.33 6.13 -6.78
N THR A 14 13.87 6.84 -7.82
CA THR A 14 14.34 8.21 -8.11
C THR A 14 13.61 9.28 -7.31
N ARG A 15 12.31 9.09 -7.03
CA ARG A 15 11.49 10.08 -6.33
C ARG A 15 11.46 9.85 -4.83
N TRP A 16 11.41 8.58 -4.41
CA TRP A 16 11.23 8.23 -3.00
C TRP A 16 12.51 7.71 -2.34
N GLY A 17 13.52 7.30 -3.11
CA GLY A 17 14.78 6.77 -2.57
C GLY A 17 14.58 5.47 -1.78
N MET A 18 13.54 4.69 -2.09
CA MET A 18 13.23 3.47 -1.32
C MET A 18 14.20 2.34 -1.71
N PRO A 19 14.80 1.65 -0.72
CA PRO A 19 15.57 0.43 -0.96
C PRO A 19 14.74 -0.64 -1.70
N GLU A 20 15.37 -1.42 -2.57
CA GLU A 20 14.67 -2.45 -3.37
C GLU A 20 13.91 -3.48 -2.51
N SER A 21 14.46 -3.83 -1.34
CA SER A 21 13.80 -4.71 -0.38
C SER A 21 12.51 -4.13 0.23
N LEU A 22 12.17 -2.88 -0.07
CA LEU A 22 10.96 -2.18 0.35
C LEU A 22 10.12 -1.68 -0.84
N HIS A 23 10.34 -2.23 -2.04
CA HIS A 23 9.47 -1.99 -3.20
C HIS A 23 8.18 -2.80 -3.04
N LEU A 24 7.27 -2.28 -2.22
CA LEU A 24 6.02 -2.93 -1.81
C LEU A 24 4.85 -2.38 -2.64
N PRO A 25 4.19 -3.16 -3.51
CA PRO A 25 3.02 -2.67 -4.25
C PRO A 25 1.88 -2.34 -3.29
N ILE A 26 1.24 -1.18 -3.49
CA ILE A 26 0.12 -0.70 -2.65
C ILE A 26 -1.12 -0.30 -3.45
N ALA A 27 -0.98 0.00 -4.74
CA ALA A 27 -2.10 0.30 -5.62
C ALA A 27 -1.90 -0.30 -7.02
N ALA A 28 -3.01 -0.62 -7.69
CA ALA A 28 -3.02 -1.19 -9.03
C ALA A 28 -4.13 -0.61 -9.89
N LYS A 29 -3.84 -0.49 -11.19
CA LYS A 29 -4.74 0.14 -12.16
C LYS A 29 -5.99 -0.70 -12.40
N ASP A 30 -5.79 -2.00 -12.55
CA ASP A 30 -6.84 -2.97 -12.85
C ASP A 30 -6.45 -4.36 -12.33
N LYS A 31 -7.34 -5.34 -12.55
CA LYS A 31 -7.14 -6.74 -12.12
C LYS A 31 -5.96 -7.39 -12.86
N GLU A 32 -5.80 -7.05 -14.13
CA GLU A 32 -4.74 -7.50 -15.00
C GLU A 32 -3.38 -7.02 -14.47
N SER A 33 -3.31 -5.77 -14.00
CA SER A 33 -2.12 -5.19 -13.38
C SER A 33 -1.74 -5.90 -12.08
N ILE A 34 -2.71 -6.32 -11.26
CA ILE A 34 -2.44 -7.16 -10.08
C ILE A 34 -1.77 -8.47 -10.50
N SER A 35 -2.37 -9.18 -11.44
CA SER A 35 -1.89 -10.49 -11.89
C SER A 35 -0.51 -10.40 -12.55
N LYS A 36 -0.24 -9.30 -13.25
CA LYS A 36 0.98 -9.10 -14.02
C LYS A 36 2.16 -8.61 -13.18
N TYR A 37 1.93 -7.68 -12.25
CA TYR A 37 2.99 -6.92 -11.57
C TYR A 37 3.07 -7.13 -10.05
N ILE A 38 2.07 -7.80 -9.44
CA ILE A 38 2.00 -7.95 -7.98
C ILE A 38 2.08 -9.41 -7.59
N GLY A 39 1.17 -10.25 -8.07
CA GLY A 39 1.06 -11.63 -7.62
C GLY A 39 -0.10 -12.38 -8.26
N ASN A 40 -0.24 -13.65 -7.93
CA ASN A 40 -1.30 -14.51 -8.43
C ASN A 40 -2.61 -14.22 -7.69
N ILE A 41 -3.70 -13.96 -8.40
CA ILE A 41 -5.03 -13.90 -7.77
C ILE A 41 -5.48 -15.34 -7.49
N VAL A 42 -5.45 -15.73 -6.21
CA VAL A 42 -5.78 -17.10 -5.78
C VAL A 42 -7.25 -17.26 -5.38
N ALA A 43 -7.94 -16.16 -5.07
CA ALA A 43 -9.39 -16.18 -4.82
C ALA A 43 -10.06 -14.83 -5.07
N GLU A 44 -11.34 -14.87 -5.47
CA GLU A 44 -12.24 -13.72 -5.40
C GLU A 44 -12.97 -13.73 -4.04
N LEU A 45 -12.80 -12.65 -3.27
CA LEU A 45 -13.34 -12.53 -1.92
C LEU A 45 -14.73 -11.90 -1.92
N SER A 46 -15.07 -11.17 -2.97
CA SER A 46 -16.41 -10.64 -3.25
C SER A 46 -17.34 -11.67 -3.89
N ALA A 47 -18.57 -11.27 -4.23
CA ALA A 47 -19.44 -12.09 -5.05
C ALA A 47 -18.77 -12.38 -6.40
N PRO A 48 -19.01 -13.55 -7.02
CA PRO A 48 -18.35 -13.94 -8.26
C PRO A 48 -18.52 -12.90 -9.38
N ASN A 49 -17.46 -12.67 -10.15
CA ASN A 49 -17.43 -11.77 -11.32
C ASN A 49 -17.72 -10.30 -10.99
N THR A 50 -17.57 -9.90 -9.73
CA THR A 50 -17.75 -8.48 -9.36
C THR A 50 -16.44 -7.71 -9.35
N ASN A 51 -15.30 -8.41 -9.37
CA ASN A 51 -13.96 -7.85 -9.36
C ASN A 51 -13.75 -6.81 -8.24
N ASN A 52 -14.37 -7.03 -7.09
CA ASN A 52 -14.37 -6.04 -6.00
C ASN A 52 -13.30 -6.32 -4.94
N ALA A 53 -12.95 -7.59 -4.72
CA ALA A 53 -11.94 -7.96 -3.74
C ALA A 53 -11.25 -9.27 -4.14
N PHE A 54 -9.93 -9.29 -4.02
CA PHE A 54 -9.07 -10.40 -4.38
C PHE A 54 -8.17 -10.79 -3.23
N LEU A 55 -7.96 -12.10 -3.05
CA LEU A 55 -6.83 -12.63 -2.32
C LEU A 55 -5.70 -12.84 -3.33
N VAL A 56 -4.56 -12.22 -3.06
CA VAL A 56 -3.39 -12.21 -3.94
C VAL A 56 -2.24 -12.89 -3.21
N GLU A 57 -1.68 -13.91 -3.84
CA GLU A 57 -0.42 -14.54 -3.45
C GLU A 57 0.74 -13.80 -4.12
N VAL A 58 1.58 -13.17 -3.31
CA VAL A 58 2.73 -12.36 -3.73
C VAL A 58 4.01 -13.19 -3.56
N PRO A 59 4.90 -13.21 -4.58
CA PRO A 59 6.15 -13.94 -4.48
C PRO A 59 7.04 -13.34 -3.38
N GLU A 60 7.87 -14.19 -2.77
CA GLU A 60 8.91 -13.70 -1.87
C GLU A 60 9.88 -12.78 -2.61
N PRO A 61 10.35 -11.70 -1.96
CA PRO A 61 11.36 -10.83 -2.54
C PRO A 61 12.66 -11.60 -2.79
N THR A 62 13.29 -11.35 -3.94
CA THR A 62 14.55 -12.01 -4.33
C THR A 62 15.73 -11.63 -3.44
N SER A 63 15.69 -10.45 -2.84
CA SER A 63 16.68 -9.99 -1.88
C SER A 63 16.04 -9.12 -0.80
N ILE A 64 16.43 -9.38 0.45
CA ILE A 64 16.07 -8.55 1.61
C ILE A 64 17.38 -8.00 2.17
N ASN A 65 17.54 -6.68 2.18
CA ASN A 65 18.62 -6.05 2.92
C ASN A 65 18.28 -6.06 4.42
N ILE A 66 18.65 -7.13 5.11
CA ILE A 66 18.33 -7.35 6.54
C ILE A 66 18.94 -6.29 7.48
N LYS A 67 19.88 -5.46 7.00
CA LYS A 67 20.51 -4.42 7.81
C LYS A 67 19.63 -3.21 8.03
N LEU A 68 18.59 -3.03 7.21
CA LEU A 68 17.67 -1.89 7.38
C LEU A 68 16.95 -1.98 8.73
N ALA A 69 16.92 -0.87 9.47
CA ALA A 69 16.32 -0.78 10.79
C ALA A 69 14.85 -1.27 10.83
N VAL A 70 14.11 -1.09 9.71
CA VAL A 70 12.74 -1.58 9.57
C VAL A 70 12.57 -3.07 9.94
N TRP A 71 13.56 -3.91 9.63
CA TRP A 71 13.46 -5.36 9.86
C TRP A 71 13.61 -5.76 11.33
N LYS A 72 14.07 -4.84 12.19
CA LYS A 72 14.13 -5.05 13.64
C LYS A 72 12.75 -4.91 14.30
N LEU A 73 11.78 -4.31 13.60
CA LEU A 73 10.43 -4.15 14.09
C LEU A 73 9.64 -5.45 13.94
N PRO A 74 8.95 -5.94 15.00
CA PRO A 74 8.05 -7.09 14.91
C PRO A 74 6.97 -6.94 13.83
N GLU A 75 6.51 -5.71 13.59
CA GLU A 75 5.47 -5.36 12.63
C GLU A 75 5.93 -5.52 11.17
N SER A 76 7.24 -5.58 10.90
CA SER A 76 7.79 -5.72 9.54
C SER A 76 7.35 -7.00 8.82
N LYS A 77 6.85 -8.00 9.56
CA LYS A 77 6.25 -9.23 9.02
C LYS A 77 5.12 -8.98 8.02
N VAL A 78 4.42 -7.84 8.14
CA VAL A 78 3.33 -7.48 7.21
C VAL A 78 3.83 -7.04 5.84
N LEU A 79 5.08 -6.55 5.73
CA LEU A 79 5.56 -5.90 4.50
C LEU A 79 5.54 -6.88 3.31
N HIS A 80 6.19 -8.02 3.48
CA HIS A 80 6.27 -9.11 2.48
C HIS A 80 5.36 -10.30 2.81
N GLN A 81 4.23 -10.05 3.46
CA GLN A 81 3.25 -11.11 3.70
C GLN A 81 2.82 -11.74 2.36
N ALA A 82 2.93 -13.08 2.27
CA ALA A 82 2.69 -13.83 1.05
C ALA A 82 1.25 -13.70 0.56
N LEU A 83 0.27 -13.73 1.47
CA LEU A 83 -1.14 -13.53 1.13
C LEU A 83 -1.58 -12.11 1.49
N GLN A 84 -2.19 -11.42 0.52
CA GLN A 84 -2.60 -10.04 0.65
C GLN A 84 -4.02 -9.83 0.12
N VAL A 85 -4.79 -8.96 0.78
CA VAL A 85 -6.13 -8.60 0.34
C VAL A 85 -6.08 -7.28 -0.44
N TRP A 86 -6.55 -7.33 -1.67
CA TRP A 86 -6.63 -6.19 -2.59
C TRP A 86 -8.08 -5.90 -2.91
N VAL A 87 -8.51 -4.65 -2.79
CA VAL A 87 -9.91 -4.28 -2.98
C VAL A 87 -10.07 -3.12 -3.93
N HIS A 88 -11.18 -3.12 -4.66
CA HIS A 88 -11.60 -1.97 -5.44
C HIS A 88 -11.89 -0.79 -4.50
N VAL A 89 -11.45 0.41 -4.87
CA VAL A 89 -11.52 1.64 -4.06
C VAL A 89 -12.93 2.05 -3.60
N ASP A 90 -13.96 1.58 -4.31
CA ASP A 90 -15.38 1.81 -3.98
C ASP A 90 -16.06 0.64 -3.28
N TYR A 91 -15.37 -0.50 -3.13
CA TYR A 91 -15.96 -1.65 -2.50
C TYR A 91 -16.17 -1.40 -1.01
N LYS A 92 -17.41 -1.50 -0.53
CA LYS A 92 -17.75 -1.27 0.89
C LYS A 92 -17.61 -2.52 1.76
N GLY A 93 -17.53 -3.70 1.15
CA GLY A 93 -17.49 -4.98 1.86
C GLY A 93 -16.10 -5.46 2.25
N TYR A 94 -15.06 -4.61 2.15
CA TYR A 94 -13.66 -5.00 2.32
C TYR A 94 -13.36 -5.66 3.68
N ARG A 95 -14.06 -5.28 4.76
CA ARG A 95 -13.95 -5.98 6.06
C ARG A 95 -14.41 -7.44 5.99
N LYS A 96 -15.51 -7.70 5.31
CA LYS A 96 -16.00 -9.08 5.11
C LYS A 96 -15.03 -9.87 4.23
N ALA A 97 -14.46 -9.25 3.20
CA ALA A 97 -13.44 -9.86 2.36
C ALA A 97 -12.19 -10.24 3.16
N TYR A 98 -11.71 -9.36 4.05
CA TYR A 98 -10.56 -9.65 4.90
C TYR A 98 -10.81 -10.83 5.84
N ILE A 99 -11.94 -10.83 6.55
CA ILE A 99 -12.31 -11.94 7.46
C ILE A 99 -12.46 -13.26 6.68
N LYS A 100 -12.97 -13.21 5.44
CA LYS A 100 -13.04 -14.39 4.56
C LYS A 100 -11.65 -14.91 4.18
N ALA A 101 -10.68 -14.03 3.95
CA ALA A 101 -9.32 -14.41 3.60
C ALA A 101 -8.53 -14.96 4.79
N PHE A 102 -8.76 -14.41 5.98
CA PHE A 102 -8.03 -14.74 7.21
C PHE A 102 -9.02 -15.03 8.35
N PRO A 103 -9.70 -16.19 8.33
CA PRO A 103 -10.75 -16.51 9.31
C PRO A 103 -10.21 -16.68 10.74
N ASP A 104 -8.93 -17.01 10.88
CA ASP A 104 -8.28 -17.26 12.17
C ASP A 104 -7.65 -15.99 12.79
N GLU A 105 -7.63 -14.87 12.08
CA GLU A 105 -7.12 -13.59 12.60
C GLU A 105 -8.20 -12.83 13.38
N ASP A 106 -7.94 -12.54 14.66
CA ASP A 106 -8.81 -11.64 15.44
C ASP A 106 -8.49 -10.17 15.14
N ILE A 107 -9.33 -9.56 14.32
CA ILE A 107 -9.29 -8.12 14.00
C ILE A 107 -10.40 -7.30 14.68
N SER A 108 -10.99 -7.82 15.76
CA SER A 108 -12.11 -7.16 16.47
C SER A 108 -11.73 -5.80 17.06
N SER A 109 -10.50 -5.67 17.56
CA SER A 109 -9.93 -4.44 18.14
C SER A 109 -9.28 -3.52 17.10
N LEU A 110 -9.15 -3.96 15.84
CA LEU A 110 -8.42 -3.27 14.77
C LEU A 110 -9.36 -2.58 13.78
N ILE A 111 -8.87 -1.48 13.21
CA ILE A 111 -9.46 -0.82 12.04
C ILE A 111 -8.86 -1.45 10.80
N LEU A 112 -9.69 -1.78 9.83
CA LEU A 112 -9.21 -2.18 8.51
C LEU A 112 -9.14 -0.92 7.64
N ASP A 113 -7.97 -0.61 7.12
CA ASP A 113 -7.73 0.60 6.31
C ASP A 113 -7.10 0.25 4.96
N HIS A 114 -7.24 1.17 4.01
CA HIS A 114 -6.52 1.14 2.75
C HIS A 114 -5.14 1.74 2.99
N ILE A 115 -4.07 1.05 2.56
CA ILE A 115 -2.71 1.57 2.74
C ILE A 115 -2.60 2.98 2.13
N GLN A 116 -3.04 3.10 0.88
CA GLN A 116 -3.23 4.39 0.22
C GLN A 116 -4.68 4.85 0.33
N ASN A 117 -4.91 6.12 0.66
CA ASN A 117 -6.24 6.69 0.75
C ASN A 117 -7.02 6.50 -0.57
N ARG A 118 -8.23 5.91 -0.49
CA ARG A 118 -9.05 5.57 -1.67
C ARG A 118 -9.29 6.74 -2.64
N LYS A 119 -9.42 7.98 -2.15
CA LYS A 119 -9.62 9.16 -2.99
C LYS A 119 -8.33 9.50 -3.73
N MET A 120 -7.19 9.38 -3.06
CA MET A 120 -5.88 9.56 -3.69
C MET A 120 -5.64 8.49 -4.77
N VAL A 121 -5.91 7.22 -4.47
CA VAL A 121 -5.80 6.09 -5.42
C VAL A 121 -6.56 6.40 -6.72
N LYS A 122 -7.82 6.86 -6.60
CA LYS A 122 -8.64 7.30 -7.75
C LYS A 122 -8.03 8.46 -8.52
N VAL A 123 -7.59 9.50 -7.82
CA VAL A 123 -7.02 10.69 -8.47
C VAL A 123 -5.72 10.35 -9.21
N MET A 124 -4.97 9.35 -8.73
CA MET A 124 -3.78 8.82 -9.38
C MET A 124 -4.07 7.82 -10.51
N GLY A 125 -5.34 7.51 -10.79
CA GLY A 125 -5.75 6.64 -11.90
C GLY A 125 -5.71 5.14 -11.59
N PHE A 126 -5.67 4.78 -10.30
CA PHE A 126 -5.71 3.39 -9.85
C PHE A 126 -7.12 3.02 -9.35
N ASN A 127 -7.48 1.75 -9.48
CA ASN A 127 -8.81 1.25 -9.06
C ASN A 127 -8.72 0.30 -7.86
N TYR A 128 -7.55 -0.26 -7.59
CA TYR A 128 -7.34 -1.23 -6.52
C TYR A 128 -6.26 -0.76 -5.56
N THR A 129 -6.42 -1.11 -4.30
CA THR A 129 -5.45 -0.82 -3.24
C THR A 129 -5.40 -1.97 -2.24
N ARG A 130 -4.23 -2.19 -1.66
CA ARG A 130 -4.02 -3.17 -0.60
C ARG A 130 -4.62 -2.66 0.72
N ILE A 131 -5.23 -3.56 1.48
CA ILE A 131 -5.77 -3.25 2.80
C ILE A 131 -4.99 -3.97 3.90
N ILE A 132 -4.99 -3.38 5.09
CA ILE A 132 -4.30 -3.91 6.27
C ILE A 132 -5.10 -3.63 7.55
N PRO A 133 -5.04 -4.51 8.55
CA PRO A 133 -5.56 -4.22 9.88
C PRO A 133 -4.54 -3.36 10.64
N ILE A 134 -5.00 -2.25 11.21
CA ILE A 134 -4.19 -1.29 11.96
C ILE A 134 -4.88 -0.86 13.25
N THR A 135 -4.10 -0.40 14.22
CA THR A 135 -4.66 0.14 15.47
C THR A 135 -5.32 1.49 15.22
N ARG A 136 -6.32 1.84 16.07
CA ARG A 136 -7.00 3.14 15.98
C ARG A 136 -6.02 4.32 16.07
N GLY A 137 -5.02 4.20 16.94
CA GLY A 137 -4.04 5.26 17.17
C GLY A 137 -3.19 5.53 15.93
N ALA A 138 -2.70 4.48 15.26
CA ALA A 138 -1.91 4.62 14.03
C ALA A 138 -2.75 5.25 12.90
N ASN A 139 -4.01 4.83 12.76
CA ASN A 139 -4.94 5.37 11.76
C ASN A 139 -5.19 6.88 11.93
N SER A 140 -5.39 7.34 13.17
CA SER A 140 -5.65 8.76 13.45
C SER A 140 -4.44 9.67 13.21
N SER A 141 -3.22 9.15 13.35
CA SER A 141 -1.98 9.93 13.22
C SER A 141 -1.53 10.13 11.77
N SER A 142 -1.92 9.24 10.84
CA SER A 142 -1.44 9.28 9.45
C SER A 142 -2.32 10.06 8.48
N GLY A 143 -3.57 10.42 8.85
CA GLY A 143 -4.63 10.58 7.85
C GLY A 143 -5.23 11.97 7.56
N SER A 144 -5.13 13.00 8.41
CA SER A 144 -6.05 14.14 8.26
C SER A 144 -5.54 15.32 7.42
N LEU A 145 -4.26 15.71 7.55
CA LEU A 145 -3.73 16.93 6.93
C LEU A 145 -2.98 16.66 5.61
N SER A 146 -2.10 15.66 5.58
CA SER A 146 -1.32 15.28 4.39
C SER A 146 -2.21 14.74 3.27
N GLU A 147 -3.21 13.92 3.62
CA GLU A 147 -4.10 13.31 2.63
C GLU A 147 -5.00 14.35 1.94
N GLN A 148 -5.53 15.34 2.68
CA GLN A 148 -6.35 16.39 2.09
C GLN A 148 -5.55 17.30 1.18
N TRP A 149 -4.34 17.70 1.60
CA TRP A 149 -3.46 18.51 0.76
C TRP A 149 -3.03 17.75 -0.50
N GLY A 150 -2.64 16.48 -0.35
CA GLY A 150 -2.27 15.63 -1.47
C GLY A 150 -3.43 15.44 -2.45
N ILE A 151 -4.64 15.16 -1.98
CA ILE A 151 -5.82 15.04 -2.85
C ILE A 151 -6.05 16.36 -3.59
N LYS A 152 -5.96 17.51 -2.91
CA LYS A 152 -6.14 18.82 -3.53
C LYS A 152 -5.08 19.08 -4.60
N TYR A 153 -3.81 18.80 -4.30
CA TYR A 153 -2.69 18.95 -5.23
C TYR A 153 -2.86 18.07 -6.48
N HIS A 154 -3.09 16.77 -6.29
CA HIS A 154 -3.26 15.83 -7.40
C HIS A 154 -4.58 16.04 -8.17
N SER A 155 -5.55 16.74 -7.58
CA SER A 155 -6.79 17.12 -8.24
C SER A 155 -6.66 18.35 -9.15
N THR A 156 -5.53 19.05 -9.15
CA THR A 156 -5.29 20.18 -10.07
C THR A 156 -5.29 19.72 -11.54
N PRO A 157 -5.71 20.55 -12.51
CA PRO A 157 -5.73 20.18 -13.92
C PRO A 157 -4.37 19.68 -14.44
N GLN A 158 -3.28 20.34 -14.00
CA GLN A 158 -1.92 19.94 -14.37
C GLN A 158 -1.61 18.53 -13.86
N MET A 159 -1.87 18.26 -12.57
CA MET A 159 -1.58 16.95 -12.00
C MET A 159 -2.50 15.86 -12.53
N ARG A 160 -3.77 16.14 -12.83
CA ARG A 160 -4.66 15.19 -13.49
C ARG A 160 -4.12 14.78 -14.86
N LYS A 161 -3.62 15.74 -15.64
CA LYS A 161 -2.98 15.47 -16.93
C LYS A 161 -1.76 14.56 -16.75
N ILE A 162 -0.86 14.93 -15.84
CA ILE A 162 0.33 14.13 -15.50
C ILE A 162 -0.06 12.71 -15.09
N ASN A 163 -1.02 12.56 -14.17
CA ASN A 163 -1.49 11.24 -13.71
C ASN A 163 -2.12 10.43 -14.85
N SER A 164 -2.86 11.07 -15.76
CA SER A 164 -3.50 10.38 -16.89
C SER A 164 -2.51 9.93 -17.97
N GLU A 165 -1.42 10.69 -18.15
CA GLU A 165 -0.33 10.37 -19.07
C GLU A 165 0.64 9.35 -18.47
N LYS A 166 0.62 9.19 -17.14
CA LYS A 166 1.47 8.26 -16.43
C LYS A 166 1.16 6.83 -16.86
N ARG A 167 2.20 6.13 -17.32
CA ARG A 167 2.10 4.75 -17.84
C ARG A 167 2.35 3.68 -16.78
N SER A 168 2.40 4.05 -15.50
CA SER A 168 2.47 3.09 -14.39
C SER A 168 1.14 2.34 -14.25
N PHE A 169 1.23 1.03 -14.13
CA PHE A 169 0.14 0.10 -13.85
C PHE A 169 0.00 -0.21 -12.36
N ILE A 170 1.08 -0.05 -11.60
CA ILE A 170 1.08 -0.15 -10.13
C ILE A 170 1.73 1.06 -9.48
N GLN A 171 1.55 1.17 -8.15
CA GLN A 171 2.29 2.09 -7.30
C GLN A 171 2.96 1.31 -6.18
N TYR A 172 4.26 1.57 -5.97
CA TYR A 172 5.00 1.12 -4.80
C TYR A 172 4.81 2.08 -3.61
N ALA A 173 4.95 1.53 -2.41
CA ALA A 173 4.89 2.25 -1.16
C ALA A 173 5.92 3.39 -1.11
N ASP A 174 5.47 4.54 -0.61
CA ASP A 174 6.33 5.59 -0.10
C ASP A 174 6.51 5.44 1.41
N LEU A 175 7.25 6.38 2.02
CA LEU A 175 7.52 6.36 3.44
C LEU A 175 6.26 6.46 4.31
N SER A 176 5.26 7.25 3.89
CA SER A 176 4.00 7.37 4.62
C SER A 176 3.22 6.06 4.62
N SER A 177 3.22 5.36 3.48
CA SER A 177 2.63 4.05 3.32
C SER A 177 3.35 3.02 4.18
N LEU A 178 4.69 3.07 4.25
CA LEU A 178 5.51 2.18 5.08
C LEU A 178 5.18 2.32 6.57
N VAL A 179 5.14 3.55 7.08
CA VAL A 179 4.78 3.84 8.48
C VAL A 179 3.39 3.30 8.82
N LYS A 180 2.42 3.48 7.91
CA LYS A 180 1.07 2.95 8.10
C LYS A 180 1.07 1.42 8.14
N MET A 181 1.78 0.76 7.24
CA MET A 181 1.94 -0.70 7.24
C MET A 181 2.54 -1.20 8.56
N LEU A 182 3.55 -0.51 9.09
CA LEU A 182 4.20 -0.85 10.36
C LEU A 182 3.36 -0.50 11.60
N ASN A 183 2.14 0.02 11.43
CA ASN A 183 1.25 0.39 12.52
C ASN A 183 1.90 1.37 13.53
N ILE A 184 2.81 2.21 13.05
CA ILE A 184 3.53 3.19 13.86
C ILE A 184 2.64 4.40 14.09
N LYS A 185 2.51 4.83 15.35
CA LYS A 185 1.86 6.08 15.70
C LYS A 185 2.81 7.24 15.43
N THR A 186 2.51 8.06 14.45
CA THR A 186 3.24 9.30 14.22
C THR A 186 2.66 10.41 15.11
N GLY A 187 3.16 10.52 16.34
CA GLY A 187 2.93 11.70 17.17
C GLY A 187 3.82 12.87 16.73
N GLY A 188 3.41 14.12 17.02
CA GLY A 188 4.22 15.31 16.75
C GLY A 188 3.90 16.02 15.43
N GLY A 189 4.68 17.05 15.09
CA GLY A 189 4.53 17.78 13.83
C GLY A 189 4.87 16.88 12.64
N VAL A 190 4.40 17.25 11.44
CA VAL A 190 4.61 16.47 10.20
C VAL A 190 6.10 16.12 9.97
N MET A 191 7.03 17.01 10.34
CA MET A 191 8.46 16.80 10.18
C MET A 191 9.05 15.74 11.12
N ASP A 192 8.59 15.65 12.37
CA ASP A 192 9.10 14.68 13.34
C ASP A 192 8.74 13.25 12.91
N ALA A 193 7.49 13.08 12.46
CA ALA A 193 7.00 11.83 11.89
C ALA A 193 7.82 11.38 10.67
N VAL A 194 8.18 12.31 9.78
CA VAL A 194 9.00 12.03 8.60
C VAL A 194 10.41 11.64 8.99
N ASN A 195 11.03 12.35 9.93
CA ASN A 195 12.40 12.05 10.39
C ASN A 195 12.49 10.68 11.06
N GLU A 196 11.55 10.33 11.94
CA GLU A 196 11.51 9.00 12.57
C GLU A 196 11.28 7.90 11.53
N ALA A 197 10.42 8.14 10.55
CA ALA A 197 10.19 7.19 9.48
C ALA A 197 11.44 7.00 8.60
N GLN A 198 12.19 8.06 8.29
CA GLN A 198 13.41 7.97 7.48
C GLN A 198 14.49 7.09 8.12
N LYS A 199 14.57 7.06 9.46
CA LYS A 199 15.48 6.16 10.18
C LYS A 199 15.24 4.69 9.88
N LEU A 200 14.01 4.31 9.52
CA LEU A 200 13.66 2.93 9.14
C LEU A 200 14.38 2.46 7.86
N LEU A 201 14.82 3.41 7.03
CA LEU A 201 15.54 3.16 5.79
C LEU A 201 17.07 3.16 5.97
N LEU A 202 17.58 3.42 7.17
CA LEU A 202 19.00 3.39 7.47
C LEU A 202 19.45 1.97 7.80
N GLU A 203 20.67 1.63 7.40
CA GLU A 203 21.34 0.41 7.85
C GLU A 203 21.85 0.60 9.29
N GLU A 204 21.62 -0.40 10.13
CA GLU A 204 22.08 -0.44 11.53
C GLU A 204 22.82 -1.73 11.88
#